data_AF-A0A067FN65-F1
#
_entry.id   AF-A0A067FN65-F1
#
_cell.length_a   1.000
_cell.length_b   1.000
_cell.length_c   1.000
_cell.angle_alpha   90.00
_cell.angle_beta   90.00
_cell.angle_gamma   90.00
#
_symmetry.space_group_name_H-M   'P 1'
#
loop_
_entity.id
_entity.type
_entity.pdbx_description
1 polymer ?
#
loop_
_entity_poly.entity_id
_entity_poly.type
_entity_poly.pdbx_seq_one_letter_code
_entity_poly.pdbx_strand_id
1 'polypeptide(L)'
;MTMSKIEGFTSLSSLEKRSAGKYYLFILFNVFLGSIVTGTALQQLNTFLNEPPTEIPKTFGVSIPMKATFFITYTMVDGWAGIAAEIIRLVPLVIFHLKNTFLVKTDQDRDEAMDPGYLRFGTNEPRIQFYILLGLVYAPVTPILLPFIIVFFAFSYVVFRHQ
;
A
#
# COMPACT_ATOMS: atom_id res chain seq x y z
N MET A 1 -0.76 13.84 -4.08
CA MET A 1 -0.66 15.12 -3.32
C MET A 1 -0.49 16.33 -4.23
N THR A 2 0.47 16.37 -5.16
CA THR A 2 0.63 17.47 -6.14
C THR A 2 -0.62 17.75 -6.97
N MET A 3 -1.26 16.71 -7.52
CA MET A 3 -2.53 16.87 -8.26
C MET A 3 -3.62 17.53 -7.41
N SER A 4 -3.75 17.16 -6.14
CA SER A 4 -4.71 17.79 -5.24
C SER A 4 -4.34 19.24 -4.91
N LYS A 5 -3.05 19.59 -4.89
CA LYS A 5 -2.63 20.99 -4.68
C LYS A 5 -3.06 21.88 -5.84
N ILE A 6 -2.97 21.37 -7.07
CA ILE A 6 -3.39 22.08 -8.29
C ILE A 6 -4.91 22.36 -8.27
N GLU A 7 -5.70 21.49 -7.63
CA GLU A 7 -7.15 21.71 -7.46
C GLU A 7 -7.50 22.88 -6.52
N GLY A 8 -6.53 23.42 -5.77
CA GLY A 8 -6.72 24.66 -5.01
C GLY A 8 -7.46 24.50 -3.67
N PHE A 9 -7.26 23.39 -2.94
CA PHE A 9 -7.83 23.26 -1.60
C PHE A 9 -7.23 24.27 -0.61
N THR A 10 -8.08 24.90 0.18
CA THR A 10 -7.70 25.95 1.14
C THR A 10 -7.11 25.40 2.45
N SER A 11 -7.35 24.13 2.78
CA SER A 11 -6.85 23.50 4.01
C SER A 11 -6.04 22.23 3.73
N LEU A 12 -4.99 22.02 4.54
CA LEU A 12 -4.14 20.83 4.44
C LEU A 12 -4.92 19.54 4.75
N SER A 13 -5.84 19.56 5.72
CA SER A 13 -6.66 18.39 6.04
C SER A 13 -7.55 17.97 4.86
N SER A 14 -8.19 18.93 4.19
CA SER A 14 -9.01 18.64 3.00
C SER A 14 -8.14 18.13 1.84
N LEU A 15 -6.95 18.72 1.67
CA LEU A 15 -5.96 18.29 0.67
C LEU A 15 -5.56 16.82 0.89
N GLU A 16 -5.21 16.44 2.12
CA GLU A 16 -4.80 15.08 2.46
C GLU A 16 -5.92 14.07 2.30
N LYS A 17 -7.13 14.38 2.80
CA LYS A 17 -8.31 13.53 2.62
C LYS A 17 -8.62 13.30 1.14
N ARG A 18 -8.56 14.35 0.31
CA ARG A 18 -8.81 14.21 -1.13
C ARG A 18 -7.71 13.43 -1.82
N SER A 19 -6.44 13.65 -1.44
CA SER A 19 -5.31 12.89 -1.97
C SER A 19 -5.42 11.40 -1.61
N ALA A 20 -5.81 11.09 -0.36
CA ALA A 20 -6.04 9.72 0.09
C ALA A 20 -7.15 9.03 -0.71
N GLY A 21 -8.31 9.68 -0.85
CA GLY A 21 -9.43 9.11 -1.61
C GLY A 21 -9.09 8.81 -3.08
N LYS A 22 -8.34 9.71 -3.73
CA LYS A 22 -7.83 9.47 -5.10
C LYS A 22 -6.85 8.30 -5.16
N TYR A 23 -5.95 8.23 -4.19
CA TYR A 23 -4.97 7.14 -4.14
C TYR A 23 -5.64 5.79 -3.86
N TYR A 24 -6.66 5.75 -3.00
CA TYR A 24 -7.47 4.55 -2.78
C TYR A 24 -8.16 4.08 -4.07
N LEU A 25 -8.79 4.98 -4.82
CA LEU A 25 -9.40 4.64 -6.12
C LEU A 25 -8.34 4.12 -7.10
N PHE A 26 -7.15 4.72 -7.13
CA PHE A 26 -6.05 4.24 -7.96
C PHE A 26 -5.64 2.81 -7.59
N ILE A 27 -5.45 2.52 -6.30
CA ILE A 27 -5.12 1.18 -5.80
C ILE A 27 -6.23 0.18 -6.15
N LEU A 28 -7.50 0.55 -5.93
CA LEU A 28 -8.65 -0.32 -6.22
C LEU A 28 -8.69 -0.72 -7.71
N PHE A 29 -8.61 0.23 -8.63
CA PHE A 29 -8.74 -0.09 -10.05
C PHE A 29 -7.47 -0.73 -10.63
N ASN A 30 -6.28 -0.25 -10.27
CA ASN A 30 -5.04 -0.73 -10.89
C ASN A 30 -4.44 -1.91 -10.15
N VAL A 31 -4.29 -1.79 -8.83
CA VAL A 31 -3.61 -2.81 -8.02
C VAL A 31 -4.53 -3.98 -7.73
N PHE A 32 -5.81 -3.75 -7.41
CA PHE A 32 -6.75 -4.85 -7.17
C PHE A 32 -7.33 -5.41 -8.48
N LEU A 33 -8.19 -4.64 -9.15
CA LEU A 33 -8.89 -5.14 -10.34
C LEU A 33 -7.93 -5.39 -11.52
N GLY A 34 -7.02 -4.46 -11.78
CA GLY A 34 -6.04 -4.57 -12.86
C GLY A 34 -5.12 -5.77 -12.71
N SER A 35 -4.64 -6.08 -11.49
CA SER A 35 -3.80 -7.25 -11.25
C SER A 35 -4.56 -8.56 -11.39
N ILE A 36 -5.83 -8.60 -10.98
CA ILE A 36 -6.69 -9.76 -11.17
C ILE A 36 -6.89 -9.98 -12.67
N VAL A 37 -7.42 -8.99 -13.41
CA VAL A 37 -7.75 -9.14 -14.84
C VAL A 37 -6.51 -9.47 -15.67
N THR A 38 -5.43 -8.70 -15.52
CA THR A 38 -4.20 -8.92 -16.29
C THR A 38 -3.54 -10.24 -15.88
N GLY A 39 -3.56 -10.53 -14.58
CA GLY A 39 -2.97 -11.74 -14.07
C GLY A 39 -3.74 -12.99 -14.51
N THR A 40 -5.08 -12.97 -14.55
CA THR A 40 -5.87 -14.11 -15.05
C THR A 40 -5.67 -14.28 -16.55
N ALA A 41 -5.68 -13.19 -17.31
CA ALA A 41 -5.40 -13.20 -18.75
C ALA A 41 -4.06 -13.87 -19.09
N LEU A 42 -2.99 -13.52 -18.36
CA LEU A 42 -1.65 -14.09 -18.58
C LEU A 42 -1.52 -15.52 -18.06
N GLN A 43 -2.09 -15.82 -16.88
CA GLN A 43 -1.94 -17.14 -16.26
C GLN A 43 -2.75 -18.22 -16.98
N GLN A 44 -3.88 -17.85 -17.58
CA GLN A 44 -4.77 -18.75 -18.33
C GLN A 44 -4.67 -18.54 -19.85
N LEU A 45 -3.58 -17.91 -20.34
CA LEU A 45 -3.42 -17.59 -21.75
C LEU A 45 -3.53 -18.82 -22.65
N ASN A 46 -2.91 -19.93 -22.27
CA ASN A 46 -3.00 -21.19 -23.01
C ASN A 46 -4.43 -21.74 -23.06
N THR A 47 -5.18 -21.60 -21.98
CA THR A 47 -6.58 -22.02 -21.87
C THR A 47 -7.47 -21.15 -22.75
N PHE A 48 -7.24 -19.83 -22.76
CA PHE A 48 -7.97 -18.90 -23.62
C PHE A 48 -7.67 -19.03 -25.12
N LEU A 49 -6.47 -19.51 -25.48
CA LEU A 49 -6.09 -19.74 -26.88
C LEU A 49 -6.64 -21.06 -27.44
N ASN A 50 -6.82 -22.08 -26.59
CA ASN A 50 -7.16 -23.43 -27.03
C ASN A 50 -8.60 -23.85 -26.74
N GLU A 51 -9.29 -23.20 -25.79
CA GLU A 51 -10.68 -23.54 -25.41
C GLU A 51 -11.72 -22.61 -26.04
N PRO A 52 -12.96 -23.09 -26.25
CA PRO A 52 -14.04 -22.27 -26.79
C PRO A 52 -14.41 -21.12 -25.84
N PRO A 53 -14.89 -19.97 -26.36
CA PRO A 53 -15.23 -18.79 -25.57
C PRO A 53 -16.28 -19.03 -24.46
N THR A 54 -17.02 -20.14 -24.53
CA THR A 54 -18.05 -20.53 -23.55
C THR A 54 -17.46 -20.85 -22.18
N GLU A 55 -16.21 -21.32 -22.09
CA GLU A 55 -15.56 -21.65 -20.81
C GLU A 55 -14.90 -20.42 -20.14
N ILE A 56 -14.83 -19.26 -20.83
CA ILE A 56 -14.19 -18.04 -20.30
C ILE A 56 -14.72 -17.65 -18.90
N PRO A 57 -16.04 -17.57 -18.65
CA PRO A 57 -16.55 -17.18 -17.33
C PRO A 57 -16.14 -18.14 -16.21
N LYS A 58 -16.06 -19.44 -16.51
CA LYS A 58 -15.66 -20.48 -15.57
C LYS A 58 -14.16 -20.39 -15.26
N THR A 59 -13.34 -20.15 -16.27
CA THR A 59 -11.90 -19.91 -16.11
C THR A 59 -11.63 -18.68 -15.24
N PHE A 60 -12.41 -17.60 -15.40
CA PHE A 60 -12.34 -16.44 -14.50
C PHE A 60 -12.71 -16.79 -13.05
N GLY A 61 -13.77 -17.57 -12.83
CA GLY A 61 -14.20 -17.99 -11.49
C GLY A 61 -13.14 -18.78 -10.72
N VAL A 62 -12.43 -19.68 -11.40
CA VAL A 62 -11.34 -20.49 -10.79
C VAL A 62 -10.06 -19.67 -10.58
N SER A 63 -9.83 -18.65 -11.41
CA SER A 63 -8.58 -17.88 -11.37
C SER A 63 -8.53 -16.82 -10.28
N ILE A 64 -9.67 -16.33 -9.77
CA ILE A 64 -9.72 -15.35 -8.67
C ILE A 64 -9.10 -15.92 -7.38
N PRO A 65 -9.47 -17.14 -6.91
CA PRO A 65 -8.79 -17.79 -5.78
C PRO A 65 -7.29 -18.00 -6.01
N MET A 66 -6.87 -18.34 -7.23
CA MET A 66 -5.45 -18.55 -7.56
C MET A 66 -4.60 -17.27 -7.39
N LYS A 67 -5.21 -16.09 -7.51
CA LYS A 67 -4.55 -14.81 -7.24
C LYS A 67 -4.34 -14.50 -5.77
N ALA A 68 -4.94 -15.26 -4.85
CA ALA A 68 -4.68 -15.08 -3.42
C ALA A 68 -3.19 -15.23 -3.08
N THR A 69 -2.46 -16.15 -3.74
CA THR A 69 -1.02 -16.34 -3.53
C THR A 69 -0.21 -15.08 -3.83
N PHE A 70 -0.59 -14.32 -4.88
CA PHE A 70 0.02 -13.03 -5.20
C PHE A 70 -0.25 -12.00 -4.09
N PHE A 71 -1.47 -11.95 -3.55
CA PHE A 71 -1.78 -11.02 -2.47
C PHE A 71 -1.12 -11.42 -1.13
N ILE A 72 -0.87 -12.71 -0.90
CA ILE A 72 -0.08 -13.18 0.26
C ILE A 72 1.35 -12.64 0.16
N THR A 73 2.02 -12.82 -0.99
CA THR A 73 3.38 -12.30 -1.17
C THR A 73 3.44 -10.78 -1.17
N TYR A 74 2.45 -10.11 -1.79
CA TYR A 74 2.30 -8.66 -1.71
C TYR A 74 2.19 -8.19 -0.25
N THR A 75 1.38 -8.84 0.58
CA THR A 75 1.22 -8.48 2.00
C THR A 75 2.52 -8.68 2.80
N MET A 76 3.28 -9.74 2.53
CA MET A 76 4.57 -9.95 3.19
C MET A 76 5.60 -8.88 2.80
N VAL A 77 5.63 -8.47 1.53
CA VAL A 77 6.62 -7.51 1.02
C VAL A 77 6.22 -6.07 1.32
N ASP A 78 5.08 -5.59 0.81
CA ASP A 78 4.64 -4.21 1.01
C ASP A 78 4.14 -3.97 2.44
N GLY A 79 3.45 -4.96 3.02
CA GLY A 79 2.89 -4.85 4.36
C GLY A 79 3.97 -5.01 5.43
N TRP A 80 4.47 -6.23 5.62
CA TRP A 80 5.37 -6.51 6.75
C TRP A 80 6.71 -5.79 6.61
N ALA A 81 7.41 -5.98 5.48
CA ALA A 81 8.71 -5.35 5.29
C ALA A 81 8.60 -3.82 5.15
N GLY A 82 7.50 -3.32 4.54
CA GLY A 82 7.25 -1.87 4.47
C GLY A 82 7.09 -1.22 5.84
N ILE A 83 6.29 -1.82 6.75
CA ILE A 83 6.13 -1.31 8.11
C ILE A 83 7.42 -1.47 8.93
N ALA A 84 8.14 -2.57 8.75
CA ALA A 84 9.44 -2.78 9.39
C ALA A 84 10.49 -1.75 8.91
N ALA A 85 10.42 -1.30 7.67
CA ALA A 85 11.28 -0.23 7.17
C ALA A 85 10.86 1.17 7.70
N GLU A 86 9.57 1.38 7.94
CA GLU A 86 9.03 2.66 8.41
C GLU A 86 9.59 3.05 9.79
N ILE A 87 9.79 2.08 10.71
CA ILE A 87 10.35 2.36 12.05
C ILE A 87 11.79 2.86 11.99
N ILE A 88 12.56 2.41 11.00
CA ILE A 88 13.97 2.79 10.83
C ILE A 88 14.08 4.25 10.35
N ARG A 89 13.03 4.78 9.69
CA ARG A 89 13.01 6.13 9.09
C ARG A 89 14.31 6.45 8.34
N LEU A 90 14.69 5.55 7.43
CA LEU A 90 15.99 5.59 6.76
C LEU A 90 16.25 6.90 6.00
N VAL A 91 15.23 7.46 5.36
CA VAL A 91 15.35 8.73 4.62
C VAL A 91 15.64 9.91 5.56
N PRO A 92 14.82 10.20 6.59
CA PRO A 92 15.16 11.22 7.59
C PRO A 92 16.52 11.00 8.24
N LEU A 93 16.88 9.75 8.56
CA LEU A 93 18.16 9.41 9.20
C LEU A 93 19.36 9.81 8.34
N VAL A 94 19.33 9.50 7.04
CA VAL A 94 20.41 9.85 6.11
C VAL A 94 20.48 11.37 5.91
N ILE A 95 19.33 12.03 5.75
CA ILE A 95 19.27 13.49 5.61
C ILE A 95 19.82 14.17 6.86
N PHE A 96 19.50 13.67 8.05
CA PHE A 96 20.04 14.20 9.30
C PHE A 96 21.57 14.13 9.34
N HIS A 97 22.17 12.97 9.02
CA HIS A 97 23.63 12.84 9.03
C HIS A 97 24.31 13.74 7.99
N LEU A 98 23.70 13.90 6.80
CA LEU A 98 24.20 14.83 5.79
C LEU A 98 24.12 16.28 6.27
N LYS A 99 22.96 16.72 6.79
CA LYS A 99 22.78 18.07 7.33
C LYS A 99 23.73 18.34 8.49
N ASN A 100 23.86 17.39 9.42
CA ASN A 100 24.73 17.51 10.58
C ASN A 100 26.21 17.64 10.21
N THR A 101 26.64 16.99 9.12
CA THR A 101 28.05 17.04 8.68
C THR A 101 28.38 18.33 7.91
N PHE A 102 27.45 18.84 7.10
CA PHE A 102 27.76 19.94 6.16
C PHE A 102 27.13 21.29 6.51
N LEU A 103 25.99 21.32 7.21
CA LEU A 103 25.14 22.50 7.33
C LEU A 103 24.95 22.97 8.78
N VAL A 104 25.02 22.07 9.77
CA VAL A 104 24.81 22.41 11.18
C VAL A 104 26.00 23.19 11.73
N LYS A 105 25.76 24.42 12.21
CA LYS A 105 26.77 25.26 12.89
C LYS A 105 26.33 25.67 14.28
N THR A 106 25.03 25.72 14.52
CA THR A 106 24.41 26.12 15.79
C THR A 106 23.50 25.01 16.33
N ASP A 107 23.18 25.06 17.62
CA ASP A 107 22.24 24.11 18.23
C ASP A 107 20.84 24.20 17.61
N GLN A 108 20.42 25.39 17.15
CA GLN A 108 19.15 25.57 16.43
C GLN A 108 19.11 24.84 15.08
N ASP A 109 20.22 24.85 14.32
CA ASP A 109 20.29 24.11 13.05
C ASP A 109 20.17 22.59 13.27
N ARG A 110 20.62 22.12 14.43
CA ARG A 110 20.50 20.71 14.83
C ARG A 110 19.04 20.35 15.14
N ASP A 111 18.33 21.21 15.85
CA ASP A 111 16.89 21.01 16.15
C ASP A 111 16.06 20.97 14.85
N GLU A 112 16.34 21.85 13.89
CA GLU A 112 15.69 21.83 12.57
C GLU A 112 16.03 20.58 11.75
N ALA A 113 17.25 20.05 11.90
CA ALA A 113 17.64 18.81 11.23
C ALA A 113 16.97 17.57 11.85
N MET A 114 16.55 17.64 13.11
CA MET A 114 15.91 16.54 13.85
C MET A 114 14.40 16.46 13.65
N ASP A 115 13.78 17.32 12.84
CA ASP A 115 12.33 17.27 12.56
C ASP A 115 11.94 15.94 11.86
N PRO A 116 11.17 15.06 12.53
CA PRO A 116 10.73 13.79 11.95
C PRO A 116 9.60 13.96 10.91
N GLY A 117 8.98 15.13 10.84
CA GLY A 117 7.78 15.39 10.05
C GLY A 117 6.50 14.82 10.67
N TYR A 118 5.44 14.77 9.85
CA TYR A 118 4.10 14.34 10.24
C TYR A 118 3.74 12.97 9.68
N LEU A 119 2.74 12.32 10.29
CA LEU A 119 2.19 11.06 9.79
C LEU A 119 1.60 11.25 8.39
N ARG A 120 2.08 10.47 7.42
CA ARG A 120 1.65 10.57 6.01
C ARG A 120 0.25 9.96 5.80
N PHE A 121 -0.79 10.67 6.24
CA PHE A 121 -2.18 10.23 6.14
C PHE A 121 -2.57 9.90 4.69
N GLY A 122 -2.15 10.75 3.74
CA GLY A 122 -2.46 10.58 2.31
C GLY A 122 -1.99 9.27 1.68
N THR A 123 -1.00 8.58 2.27
CA THR A 123 -0.47 7.31 1.78
C THR A 123 -0.84 6.13 2.66
N ASN A 124 -0.83 6.32 3.99
CA ASN A 124 -1.03 5.23 4.94
C ASN A 124 -2.49 4.80 5.01
N GLU A 125 -3.42 5.76 4.97
CA GLU A 125 -4.86 5.47 5.08
C GLU A 125 -5.35 4.59 3.90
N PRO A 126 -5.07 4.92 2.62
CA PRO A 126 -5.48 4.06 1.50
C PRO A 126 -4.86 2.66 1.52
N ARG A 127 -3.62 2.53 2.02
CA ARG A 127 -2.94 1.23 2.15
C ARG A 127 -3.64 0.36 3.18
N ILE A 128 -4.01 0.91 4.34
CA ILE A 128 -4.77 0.20 5.37
C ILE A 128 -6.14 -0.24 4.83
N GLN A 129 -6.87 0.66 4.18
CA GLN A 129 -8.17 0.35 3.57
C GLN A 129 -8.06 -0.77 2.52
N PHE A 130 -6.96 -0.81 1.77
CA PHE A 130 -6.70 -1.87 0.80
C PHE A 130 -6.53 -3.25 1.46
N TYR A 131 -5.80 -3.35 2.57
CA TYR A 131 -5.69 -4.62 3.31
C TYR A 131 -7.02 -5.06 3.93
N ILE A 132 -7.86 -4.13 4.40
CA ILE A 132 -9.22 -4.43 4.84
C ILE A 132 -10.05 -5.00 3.68
N LEU A 133 -10.00 -4.36 2.51
CA LEU A 133 -10.68 -4.83 1.30
C LEU A 133 -10.24 -6.26 0.94
N LEU A 134 -8.93 -6.52 0.91
CA LEU A 134 -8.40 -7.86 0.63
C LEU A 134 -8.91 -8.89 1.63
N GLY A 135 -8.91 -8.57 2.93
CA GLY A 135 -9.43 -9.45 3.97
C GLY A 135 -10.91 -9.77 3.77
N LEU A 136 -11.74 -8.76 3.50
CA LEU A 136 -13.18 -8.93 3.32
C LEU A 136 -13.51 -9.73 2.05
N VAL A 137 -12.82 -9.46 0.93
CA VAL A 137 -13.08 -10.13 -0.35
C VAL A 137 -12.60 -11.59 -0.32
N TYR A 138 -11.42 -11.85 0.26
CA TYR A 138 -10.85 -13.20 0.29
C TYR A 138 -11.26 -14.02 1.51
N ALA A 139 -11.95 -13.46 2.51
CA ALA A 139 -12.47 -14.22 3.65
C ALA A 139 -13.30 -15.45 3.26
N PRO A 140 -14.31 -15.35 2.36
CA PRO A 140 -15.08 -16.52 1.92
C PRO A 140 -14.39 -17.34 0.82
N VAL A 141 -13.35 -16.80 0.17
CA VAL A 141 -12.72 -17.41 -1.02
C VAL A 141 -11.47 -18.21 -0.64
N THR A 142 -10.52 -17.56 0.03
CA THR A 142 -9.23 -18.14 0.42
C THR A 142 -8.87 -17.68 1.84
N PRO A 143 -9.38 -18.35 2.89
CA PRO A 143 -9.18 -17.94 4.29
C PRO A 143 -7.71 -17.88 4.74
N ILE A 144 -6.81 -18.57 4.02
CA ILE A 144 -5.36 -18.60 4.29
C ILE A 144 -4.72 -17.21 4.22
N LEU A 145 -5.31 -16.25 3.50
CA LEU A 145 -4.81 -14.86 3.46
C LEU A 145 -5.04 -14.12 4.79
N LEU A 146 -6.07 -14.47 5.57
CA LEU A 146 -6.49 -13.72 6.75
C LEU A 146 -5.41 -13.65 7.85
N PRO A 147 -4.73 -14.74 8.23
CA PRO A 147 -3.64 -14.67 9.21
C PRO A 147 -2.55 -13.67 8.83
N PHE A 148 -2.20 -13.58 7.54
CA PHE A 148 -1.16 -12.64 7.07
C PHE A 148 -1.57 -11.18 7.26
N ILE A 149 -2.85 -10.89 6.98
CA ILE A 149 -3.44 -9.56 7.17
C ILE A 149 -3.55 -9.22 8.66
N ILE A 150 -3.93 -10.18 9.52
CA ILE A 150 -4.00 -9.97 10.97
C ILE A 150 -2.62 -9.65 11.54
N VAL A 151 -1.58 -10.38 11.14
CA VAL A 151 -0.19 -10.11 11.54
C VAL A 151 0.24 -8.71 11.07
N PHE A 152 -0.11 -8.33 9.84
CA PHE A 152 0.13 -6.98 9.35
C PHE A 152 -0.51 -5.91 10.24
N PHE A 153 -1.78 -6.07 10.63
CA PHE A 153 -2.46 -5.10 11.50
C PHE A 153 -1.87 -5.05 12.90
N ALA A 154 -1.57 -6.21 13.49
CA ALA A 154 -0.94 -6.28 14.81
C ALA A 154 0.42 -5.57 14.81
N PHE A 155 1.24 -5.83 13.80
CA PHE A 155 2.56 -5.22 13.67
C PHE A 155 2.46 -3.71 13.38
N SER A 156 1.58 -3.31 12.46
CA SER A 156 1.33 -1.90 12.14
C SER A 156 0.87 -1.12 13.37
N TYR A 157 -0.03 -1.69 14.18
CA TYR A 157 -0.50 -1.05 15.41
C TYR A 157 0.65 -0.76 16.38
N VAL A 158 1.54 -1.74 16.61
CA VAL A 158 2.68 -1.57 17.52
C VAL A 158 3.64 -0.50 16.99
N VAL A 159 3.97 -0.53 15.69
CA VAL A 159 4.91 0.44 15.11
C VAL A 159 4.33 1.85 15.11
N PHE A 160 3.11 2.05 14.60
CA PHE A 160 2.51 3.39 14.55
C PHE A 160 2.15 3.96 15.93
N ARG A 161 1.95 3.12 16.94
CA ARG A 161 1.78 3.58 18.33
C ARG A 161 3.09 4.00 18.97
N HIS A 162 4.21 3.41 18.56
CA HIS A 162 5.53 3.77 19.07
C HIS A 162 6.08 5.04 18.42
N GLN A 163 5.75 5.26 17.15
CA GLN A 163 6.13 6.45 16.37
C GLN A 163 5.41 7.73 16.79
#